data_AF-A0A0Q5H3X1-F1
#
_entry.id   AF-A0A0Q5H3X1-F1
#
_cell.length_a   1.000
_cell.length_b   1.000
_cell.length_c   1.000
_cell.angle_alpha   90.00
_cell.angle_beta   90.00
_cell.angle_gamma   90.00
#
_symmetry.space_group_name_H-M   'P 1'
#
loop_
_entity.id
_entity.type
_entity.pdbx_description
1 polymer ?
#
loop_
_entity_poly.entity_id
_entity_poly.type
_entity_poly.pdbx_seq_one_letter_code
_entity_poly.pdbx_strand_id
1 'polypeptide(L)'
;MQEGETAVSATFAQTTQPARPAAVRRVFGAATPQPELSGSGFTYRHDWGSRRGQWVLRLDWPDVGPRSQVFVSVGEGVAGGTDAGKFIGAARYTVHNVAPRAGGVDIWVNIEWEADIPLYADYLVVNPGDVGGRTVQITVQRHGTVALSDADADRILADMGTILQSDDSPADVATPVQFVRNGPVQVLPPNVPATIQTEADLLALLNAGSGVKIVEAIRWCGGPGGSIIGCAPLGSPTVNLAAVRFTANQEGLIWVHEYGHNAGLGHRTDDPRAVMYPSVGVDHNVVNEAESASFLTGPVAARGAPMASSCSLGAAIQPPQDVRAFVSQHWIQGIPYQAASQYTEEDAKLLLEWLVDEPEKHEEFLPEIVTTLGFIGSEIAAQPLIDFVQQPRASRATFNAKNAALIHLGDLINKSGSQAALDFITRVATDREMAKQLAVHRSAIAAAEAAVAGIDARNLESLAAELAVSATFGLALAGKAESEGTLMGLMKNATAFPAVKVAAMEAAVLSQKMRSQGQETYYSAKCEGGQQQ
;
A
#
# COMPACT_ATOMS: atom_id res chain seq x y z
N MET A 1 69.05 -1.26 -54.61
CA MET A 1 68.20 -2.15 -55.41
C MET A 1 66.83 -2.13 -54.77
N GLN A 2 65.85 -1.59 -55.49
CA GLN A 2 64.45 -1.42 -55.08
C GLN A 2 63.74 -2.78 -55.15
N GLU A 3 63.11 -3.19 -54.06
CA GLU A 3 62.03 -4.18 -54.08
C GLU A 3 60.73 -3.43 -54.36
N GLY A 4 60.07 -3.79 -55.48
CA GLY A 4 58.79 -3.23 -55.90
C GLY A 4 57.66 -4.11 -55.38
N GLU A 5 56.95 -3.62 -54.36
CA GLU A 5 55.67 -4.18 -53.93
C GLU A 5 54.58 -3.82 -54.95
N THR A 6 54.00 -4.83 -55.57
CA THR A 6 52.88 -4.69 -56.49
C THR A 6 51.59 -4.71 -55.69
N ALA A 7 51.00 -3.53 -55.48
CA ALA A 7 49.69 -3.39 -54.85
C ALA A 7 48.62 -4.09 -55.71
N VAL A 8 48.08 -5.19 -55.20
CA VAL A 8 46.94 -5.89 -55.80
C VAL A 8 45.69 -5.04 -55.57
N SER A 9 45.28 -4.30 -56.59
CA SER A 9 44.00 -3.60 -56.60
C SER A 9 42.87 -4.63 -56.61
N ALA A 10 42.28 -4.91 -55.44
CA ALA A 10 41.07 -5.71 -55.36
C ALA A 10 39.92 -4.92 -56.02
N THR A 11 39.42 -5.41 -57.15
CA THR A 11 38.20 -4.89 -57.77
C THR A 11 37.02 -5.07 -56.82
N PHE A 12 36.50 -3.98 -56.27
CA PHE A 12 35.26 -3.98 -55.49
C PHE A 12 34.07 -4.15 -56.44
N ALA A 13 33.33 -5.24 -56.28
CA ALA A 13 32.05 -5.40 -56.97
C ALA A 13 31.00 -4.53 -56.26
N GLN A 14 30.54 -3.48 -56.93
CA GLN A 14 29.43 -2.65 -56.44
C GLN A 14 28.11 -3.21 -56.94
N THR A 15 27.19 -3.48 -56.03
CA THR A 15 25.79 -3.77 -56.36
C THR A 15 24.90 -2.75 -55.68
N THR A 16 23.93 -2.21 -56.42
CA THR A 16 22.95 -1.27 -55.90
C THR A 16 21.59 -1.96 -55.89
N GLN A 17 20.90 -1.90 -54.75
CA GLN A 17 19.52 -2.36 -54.64
C GLN A 17 18.68 -1.25 -54.01
N PRO A 18 17.46 -0.99 -54.51
CA PRO A 18 16.56 -0.04 -53.88
C PRO A 18 16.13 -0.57 -52.51
N ALA A 19 15.97 0.33 -51.53
CA ALA A 19 15.34 0.00 -50.26
C ALA A 19 13.90 -0.49 -50.51
N ARG A 20 13.42 -1.47 -49.74
CA ARG A 20 12.03 -1.93 -49.78
C ARG A 20 11.18 -1.02 -48.87
N PRO A 21 10.41 -0.04 -49.39
CA PRO A 21 9.83 1.01 -48.54
C PRO A 21 8.84 0.47 -47.52
N ALA A 22 8.12 -0.61 -47.86
CA ALA A 22 7.19 -1.29 -46.95
C ALA A 22 7.86 -1.99 -45.75
N ALA A 23 9.17 -2.26 -45.82
CA ALA A 23 9.95 -2.82 -44.71
C ALA A 23 10.62 -1.73 -43.85
N VAL A 24 10.66 -0.48 -44.32
CA VAL A 24 11.22 0.65 -43.57
C VAL A 24 10.18 1.10 -42.55
N ARG A 25 10.45 0.84 -41.27
CA ARG A 25 9.62 1.30 -40.16
C ARG A 25 10.17 2.61 -39.61
N ARG A 26 9.33 3.64 -39.46
CA ARG A 26 9.68 4.83 -38.68
C ARG A 26 9.56 4.48 -37.20
N VAL A 27 10.68 4.50 -36.49
CA VAL A 27 10.75 4.19 -35.05
C VAL A 27 10.42 5.43 -34.19
N PHE A 28 10.57 6.64 -34.75
CA PHE A 28 10.28 7.91 -34.07
C PHE A 28 9.18 8.71 -34.81
N GLY A 29 7.92 8.33 -34.60
CA GLY A 29 6.72 9.01 -35.13
C GLY A 29 5.55 8.88 -34.14
N ALA A 30 4.41 9.53 -34.40
CA ALA A 30 3.26 9.70 -33.49
C ALA A 30 2.50 8.42 -33.05
N ALA A 31 3.12 7.24 -33.13
CA ALA A 31 2.61 6.00 -32.57
C ALA A 31 3.42 5.63 -31.32
N THR A 32 2.77 4.94 -30.38
CA THR A 32 3.33 4.48 -29.11
C THR A 32 4.68 3.79 -29.30
N PRO A 33 5.78 4.28 -28.68
CA PRO A 33 7.10 3.69 -28.84
C PRO A 33 7.13 2.26 -28.30
N GLN A 34 7.89 1.39 -28.97
CA GLN A 34 8.17 0.05 -28.43
C GLN A 34 8.93 0.18 -27.10
N PRO A 35 8.62 -0.64 -26.07
CA PRO A 35 9.17 -0.49 -24.72
C PRO A 35 10.71 -0.48 -24.68
N GLU A 36 11.35 -1.22 -25.58
CA GLU A 36 12.80 -1.37 -25.61
C GLU A 36 13.54 -0.12 -26.13
N LEU A 37 12.80 0.81 -26.76
CA LEU A 37 13.32 2.08 -27.28
C LEU A 37 12.59 3.31 -26.70
N SER A 38 11.74 3.12 -25.69
CA SER A 38 11.09 4.21 -24.96
C SER A 38 12.08 4.82 -23.95
N GLY A 39 12.73 5.91 -24.34
CA GLY A 39 13.67 6.66 -23.50
C GLY A 39 14.13 7.95 -24.19
N SER A 40 15.04 8.70 -23.56
CA SER A 40 15.70 9.83 -24.24
C SER A 40 16.77 9.29 -25.19
N GLY A 41 16.39 9.13 -26.46
CA GLY A 41 17.33 8.80 -27.53
C GLY A 41 18.12 10.03 -27.97
N PHE A 42 19.44 9.91 -28.09
CA PHE A 42 20.30 10.95 -28.65
C PHE A 42 21.07 10.42 -29.85
N THR A 43 21.32 11.31 -30.81
CA THR A 43 22.23 11.03 -31.94
C THR A 43 23.32 12.07 -31.98
N TYR A 44 24.56 11.65 -32.22
CA TYR A 44 25.72 12.53 -32.27
C TYR A 44 26.76 12.01 -33.25
N ARG A 45 27.32 12.88 -34.10
CA ARG A 45 28.47 12.57 -34.94
C ARG A 45 29.72 13.23 -34.35
N HIS A 46 30.77 12.45 -34.15
CA HIS A 46 32.05 12.93 -33.67
C HIS A 46 33.14 12.81 -34.76
N ASP A 47 33.98 13.84 -34.86
CA ASP A 47 35.19 13.85 -35.69
C ASP A 47 36.40 13.48 -34.83
N TRP A 48 36.97 12.30 -35.06
CA TRP A 48 38.16 11.81 -34.35
C TRP A 48 39.48 12.28 -34.97
N GLY A 49 39.42 13.09 -36.04
CA GLY A 49 40.55 13.51 -36.85
C GLY A 49 41.11 12.39 -37.72
N SER A 50 42.26 12.65 -38.34
CA SER A 50 42.94 11.67 -39.20
C SER A 50 43.57 10.55 -38.37
N ARG A 51 43.31 9.29 -38.73
CA ARG A 51 43.77 8.08 -38.02
C ARG A 51 44.06 6.94 -39.02
N ARG A 52 44.88 5.98 -38.59
CA ARG A 52 45.10 4.65 -39.23
C ARG A 52 45.37 3.57 -38.18
N GLY A 53 45.16 2.30 -38.50
CA GLY A 53 45.39 1.19 -37.58
C GLY A 53 44.36 1.09 -36.45
N GLN A 54 44.75 0.49 -35.31
CA GLN A 54 43.85 0.19 -34.19
C GLN A 54 43.82 1.27 -33.11
N TRP A 55 42.62 1.62 -32.64
CA TRP A 55 42.41 2.64 -31.61
C TRP A 55 41.30 2.28 -30.63
N VAL A 56 41.52 2.58 -29.35
CA VAL A 56 40.44 2.71 -28.36
C VAL A 56 40.15 4.19 -28.19
N LEU A 57 38.96 4.61 -28.61
CA LEU A 57 38.52 6.01 -28.62
C LEU A 57 37.50 6.20 -27.50
N ARG A 58 37.65 7.26 -26.71
CA ARG A 58 36.83 7.53 -25.52
C ARG A 58 36.10 8.85 -25.67
N LEU A 59 34.78 8.78 -25.84
CA LEU A 59 33.94 9.96 -25.91
C LEU A 59 33.36 10.24 -24.52
N ASP A 60 33.67 11.40 -23.96
CA ASP A 60 33.00 11.88 -22.75
C ASP A 60 31.65 12.50 -23.13
N TRP A 61 30.58 11.94 -22.55
CA TRP A 61 29.21 12.34 -22.79
C TRP A 61 28.41 12.12 -21.50
N PRO A 62 28.11 13.19 -20.73
CA PRO A 62 27.49 13.08 -19.41
C PRO A 62 26.15 12.32 -19.37
N ASP A 63 25.42 12.31 -20.49
CA ASP A 63 24.13 11.65 -20.61
C ASP A 63 24.24 10.12 -20.87
N VAL A 64 25.45 9.60 -21.08
CA VAL A 64 25.69 8.15 -21.22
C VAL A 64 26.00 7.56 -19.85
N GLY A 65 25.25 6.53 -19.46
CA GLY A 65 25.49 5.72 -18.28
C GLY A 65 25.96 4.30 -18.62
N PRO A 66 26.38 3.51 -17.62
CA PRO A 66 26.76 2.10 -17.83
C PRO A 66 25.65 1.21 -18.41
N ARG A 67 24.38 1.64 -18.32
CA ARG A 67 23.19 0.92 -18.82
C ARG A 67 22.69 1.41 -20.19
N SER A 68 23.29 2.48 -20.73
CA SER A 68 22.91 2.98 -22.05
C SER A 68 23.13 1.92 -23.12
N GLN A 69 22.20 1.78 -24.06
CA GLN A 69 22.43 0.99 -25.27
C GLN A 69 23.01 1.91 -26.33
N VAL A 70 24.28 1.69 -26.69
CA VAL A 70 25.00 2.56 -27.64
C VAL A 70 25.29 1.79 -28.91
N PHE A 71 24.83 2.33 -30.03
CA PHE A 71 25.12 1.84 -31.38
C PHE A 71 26.07 2.80 -32.07
N VAL A 72 27.11 2.27 -32.70
CA VAL A 72 28.16 3.09 -33.32
C VAL A 72 28.37 2.67 -34.76
N SER A 73 28.45 3.65 -35.66
CA SER A 73 28.88 3.45 -37.03
C SER A 73 30.05 4.36 -37.39
N VAL A 74 31.11 3.80 -37.96
CA VAL A 74 32.34 4.52 -38.33
C VAL A 74 32.50 4.61 -39.84
N GLY A 75 33.28 5.57 -40.33
CA GLY A 75 33.66 5.66 -41.74
C GLY A 75 34.52 6.90 -42.04
N GLU A 76 34.89 7.02 -43.31
CA GLU A 76 35.73 8.13 -43.79
C GLU A 76 34.93 9.43 -43.86
N GLY A 77 35.44 10.49 -43.24
CA GLY A 77 34.81 11.80 -43.20
C GLY A 77 34.95 12.57 -44.52
N VAL A 78 33.87 13.20 -44.99
CA VAL A 78 33.91 14.10 -46.15
C VAL A 78 34.56 15.43 -45.74
N ALA A 79 35.36 16.02 -46.62
CA ALA A 79 35.91 17.35 -46.41
C ALA A 79 34.78 18.39 -46.21
N GLY A 80 34.85 19.17 -45.13
CA GLY A 80 33.79 20.13 -44.76
C GLY A 80 33.23 19.95 -43.34
N GLY A 81 33.74 18.99 -42.56
CA GLY A 81 33.32 18.75 -41.17
C GLY A 81 32.20 17.71 -41.07
N THR A 82 31.69 17.49 -39.86
CA THR A 82 30.73 16.43 -39.53
C THR A 82 29.43 16.51 -40.34
N ASP A 83 29.01 17.70 -40.75
CA ASP A 83 27.78 17.94 -41.53
C ASP A 83 27.90 17.48 -42.98
N ALA A 84 29.14 17.38 -43.50
CA ALA A 84 29.40 16.94 -44.87
C ALA A 84 29.19 15.44 -45.08
N GLY A 85 29.06 14.66 -44.00
CA GLY A 85 28.75 13.23 -44.08
C GLY A 85 29.97 12.32 -44.00
N LYS A 86 29.70 11.03 -44.24
CA LYS A 86 30.71 9.99 -44.46
C LYS A 86 30.62 9.50 -45.90
N PHE A 87 31.70 8.97 -46.44
CA PHE A 87 31.70 8.29 -47.73
C PHE A 87 32.39 6.92 -47.64
N ILE A 88 32.23 6.11 -48.69
CA ILE A 88 32.89 4.81 -48.80
C ILE A 88 34.13 4.99 -49.69
N GLY A 89 35.30 5.05 -49.05
CA GLY A 89 36.60 5.02 -49.71
C GLY A 89 37.13 3.59 -49.92
N ALA A 90 38.42 3.48 -50.23
CA ALA A 90 39.09 2.19 -50.40
C ALA A 90 39.54 1.54 -49.08
N ALA A 91 39.60 2.32 -47.98
CA ALA A 91 39.95 1.86 -46.65
C ALA A 91 38.84 1.00 -46.02
N ARG A 92 39.23 -0.02 -45.25
CA ARG A 92 38.28 -0.83 -44.46
C ARG A 92 38.23 -0.35 -43.03
N TYR A 93 37.03 -0.20 -42.51
CA TYR A 93 36.77 0.19 -41.13
C TYR A 93 36.05 -0.93 -40.39
N THR A 94 36.52 -1.29 -39.20
CA THR A 94 35.82 -2.25 -38.32
C THR A 94 35.64 -1.66 -36.92
N VAL A 95 34.47 -1.87 -36.32
CA VAL A 95 34.23 -1.64 -34.90
C VAL A 95 34.32 -3.00 -34.20
N HIS A 96 35.28 -3.15 -33.30
CA HIS A 96 35.51 -4.39 -32.54
C HIS A 96 34.69 -4.42 -31.25
N ASN A 97 34.46 -3.27 -30.60
CA ASN A 97 33.74 -3.20 -29.34
C ASN A 97 33.12 -1.80 -29.13
N VAL A 98 32.02 -1.75 -28.38
CA VAL A 98 31.35 -0.54 -27.89
C VAL A 98 31.00 -0.77 -26.42
N ALA A 99 31.55 0.07 -25.53
CA ALA A 99 31.42 -0.07 -24.09
C ALA A 99 30.96 1.26 -23.45
N PRO A 100 29.67 1.40 -23.12
CA PRO A 100 29.15 2.51 -22.33
C PRO A 100 29.78 2.51 -20.93
N ARG A 101 30.01 3.69 -20.37
CA ARG A 101 30.50 3.92 -19.01
C ARG A 101 29.80 5.12 -18.40
N ALA A 102 29.98 5.33 -17.10
CA ALA A 102 29.50 6.56 -16.46
C ALA A 102 30.15 7.78 -17.14
N GLY A 103 29.31 8.63 -17.72
CA GLY A 103 29.71 9.87 -18.38
C GLY A 103 30.40 9.67 -19.73
N GLY A 104 30.22 8.54 -20.43
CA GLY A 104 30.78 8.39 -21.77
C GLY A 104 30.68 7.01 -22.40
N VAL A 105 31.31 6.85 -23.55
CA VAL A 105 31.40 5.58 -24.29
C VAL A 105 32.81 5.37 -24.83
N ASP A 106 33.30 4.15 -24.70
CA ASP A 106 34.56 3.71 -25.27
C ASP A 106 34.28 2.82 -26.50
N ILE A 107 34.96 3.06 -27.61
CA ILE A 107 34.86 2.23 -28.82
C ILE A 107 36.23 1.72 -29.23
N TRP A 108 36.31 0.48 -29.70
CA TRP A 108 37.52 -0.07 -30.30
C TRP A 108 37.34 -0.20 -31.81
N VAL A 109 38.19 0.47 -32.58
CA VAL A 109 38.11 0.52 -34.05
C VAL A 109 39.43 0.14 -34.72
N ASN A 110 39.37 -0.30 -35.97
CA ASN A 110 40.52 -0.49 -36.86
C ASN A 110 40.28 0.16 -38.22
N ILE A 111 41.32 0.78 -38.78
CA ILE A 111 41.32 1.39 -40.12
C ILE A 111 42.46 0.76 -40.92
N GLU A 112 42.10 -0.09 -41.89
CA GLU A 112 43.06 -0.75 -42.78
C GLU A 112 43.37 0.15 -43.97
N TRP A 113 44.36 1.02 -43.80
CA TRP A 113 44.86 1.92 -44.82
C TRP A 113 46.33 2.31 -44.59
N GLU A 114 47.03 2.71 -45.65
CA GLU A 114 48.46 3.05 -45.58
C GLU A 114 48.73 4.45 -45.01
N ALA A 115 47.75 5.35 -45.06
CA ALA A 115 47.85 6.74 -44.62
C ALA A 115 46.79 7.10 -43.57
N ASP A 116 47.04 8.17 -42.80
CA ASP A 116 46.03 8.72 -41.89
C ASP A 116 44.90 9.37 -42.70
N ILE A 117 43.66 8.96 -42.42
CA ILE A 117 42.46 9.46 -43.11
C ILE A 117 41.40 9.89 -42.08
N PRO A 118 40.53 10.87 -42.40
CA PRO A 118 39.52 11.37 -41.45
C PRO A 118 38.60 10.26 -40.95
N LEU A 119 38.48 10.10 -39.63
CA LEU A 119 37.59 9.13 -38.99
C LEU A 119 36.39 9.83 -38.36
N TYR A 120 35.19 9.60 -38.90
CA TYR A 120 33.93 10.04 -38.28
C TYR A 120 33.19 8.86 -37.65
N ALA A 121 32.62 9.08 -36.47
CA ALA A 121 31.79 8.10 -35.75
C ALA A 121 30.39 8.68 -35.47
N ASP A 122 29.35 7.96 -35.86
CA ASP A 122 27.96 8.25 -35.49
C ASP A 122 27.59 7.39 -34.28
N TYR A 123 27.08 8.03 -33.23
CA TYR A 123 26.57 7.41 -32.03
C TYR A 123 25.05 7.55 -32.01
N LEU A 124 24.35 6.44 -31.84
CA LEU A 124 22.96 6.41 -31.38
C LEU A 124 23.00 5.89 -29.94
N VAL A 125 22.68 6.77 -29.01
CA VAL A 125 22.54 6.42 -27.59
C VAL A 125 21.05 6.28 -27.34
N VAL A 126 20.63 5.07 -27.04
CA VAL A 126 19.34 4.84 -26.38
C VAL A 126 19.68 4.71 -24.92
N ASN A 127 19.35 5.74 -24.15
CA ASN A 127 19.16 5.51 -22.73
C ASN A 127 17.84 4.77 -22.64
N PRO A 128 17.80 3.43 -22.44
CA PRO A 128 16.59 2.88 -21.87
C PRO A 128 16.35 3.78 -20.66
N GLY A 129 15.15 4.35 -20.52
CA GLY A 129 14.87 5.04 -19.26
C GLY A 129 15.37 4.09 -18.16
N ASP A 130 16.07 4.58 -17.14
CA ASP A 130 16.06 3.86 -15.86
C ASP A 130 14.62 3.40 -15.74
N VAL A 131 14.34 2.09 -15.76
CA VAL A 131 12.96 1.61 -15.92
C VAL A 131 12.17 2.31 -14.82
N GLY A 132 11.40 3.33 -15.19
CA GLY A 132 11.22 4.60 -14.46
C GLY A 132 11.30 4.54 -12.95
N GLY A 133 12.50 4.33 -12.40
CA GLY A 133 12.65 3.92 -11.01
C GLY A 133 12.17 5.03 -10.09
N ARG A 134 10.99 4.89 -9.50
CA ARG A 134 10.42 5.95 -8.68
C ARG A 134 10.88 5.79 -7.24
N THR A 135 11.71 6.70 -6.77
CA THR A 135 11.99 6.81 -5.32
C THR A 135 10.93 7.68 -4.65
N VAL A 136 10.21 7.11 -3.70
CA VAL A 136 9.22 7.78 -2.86
C VAL A 136 9.83 8.05 -1.49
N GLN A 137 9.94 9.34 -1.15
CA GLN A 137 10.41 9.79 0.16
C GLN A 137 9.22 9.83 1.14
N ILE A 138 9.27 9.04 2.21
CA ILE A 138 8.16 8.88 3.17
C ILE A 138 8.57 9.39 4.55
N THR A 139 7.85 10.39 5.07
CA THR A 139 7.90 10.71 6.49
C THR A 139 7.21 9.60 7.28
N VAL A 140 7.83 9.13 8.36
CA VAL A 140 7.24 8.10 9.24
C VAL A 140 7.03 8.70 10.61
N GLN A 141 5.82 8.53 11.14
CA GLN A 141 5.41 9.04 12.45
C GLN A 141 4.83 7.90 13.28
N ARG A 142 4.99 7.96 14.60
CA ARG A 142 4.41 7.01 15.55
C ARG A 142 3.77 7.71 16.72
N HIS A 143 2.75 7.12 17.31
CA HIS A 143 2.23 7.58 18.59
C HIS A 143 3.24 7.27 19.72
N GLY A 144 3.25 8.06 20.79
CA GLY A 144 4.17 7.90 21.93
C GLY A 144 4.05 6.54 22.64
N THR A 145 2.89 5.90 22.53
CA THR A 145 2.57 4.56 23.09
C THR A 145 2.91 3.41 22.15
N VAL A 146 3.57 3.66 21.02
CA VAL A 146 3.94 2.63 20.04
C VAL A 146 5.44 2.63 19.82
N ALA A 147 6.07 1.46 19.91
CA ALA A 147 7.47 1.27 19.56
C ALA A 147 7.65 1.12 18.04
N LEU A 148 8.45 2.00 17.45
CA LEU A 148 8.90 1.93 16.07
C LEU A 148 10.23 2.68 15.98
N SER A 149 11.30 1.95 15.69
CA SER A 149 12.63 2.53 15.50
C SER A 149 12.83 2.99 14.05
N ASP A 150 13.85 3.80 13.83
CA ASP A 150 14.32 4.17 12.49
C ASP A 150 14.65 2.94 11.63
N ALA A 151 15.32 1.94 12.22
CA ALA A 151 15.68 0.70 11.53
C ALA A 151 14.46 -0.15 11.16
N ASP A 152 13.45 -0.21 12.04
CA ASP A 152 12.19 -0.89 11.73
C ASP A 152 11.49 -0.20 10.56
N ALA A 153 11.40 1.14 10.60
CA ALA A 153 10.77 1.90 9.52
C ALA A 153 11.50 1.71 8.19
N ASP A 154 12.83 1.75 8.19
CA ASP A 154 13.64 1.53 6.97
C ASP A 154 13.45 0.12 6.41
N ARG A 155 13.41 -0.90 7.27
CA ARG A 155 13.09 -2.27 6.85
C ARG A 155 11.71 -2.35 6.23
N ILE A 156 10.67 -1.81 6.87
CA ILE A 156 9.29 -1.88 6.37
C ILE A 156 9.16 -1.16 5.02
N LEU A 157 9.80 -0.01 4.84
CA LEU A 157 9.83 0.72 3.56
C LEU A 157 10.59 -0.06 2.48
N ALA A 158 11.67 -0.75 2.83
CA ALA A 158 12.36 -1.65 1.90
C ALA A 158 11.49 -2.85 1.51
N ASP A 159 10.74 -3.42 2.47
CA ASP A 159 9.78 -4.50 2.22
C ASP A 159 8.69 -4.04 1.23
N MET A 160 8.13 -2.83 1.38
CA MET A 160 7.19 -2.24 0.42
C MET A 160 7.74 -2.23 -1.02
N GLY A 161 9.01 -1.83 -1.19
CA GLY A 161 9.65 -1.81 -2.51
C GLY A 161 9.90 -3.22 -3.06
N THR A 162 10.32 -4.14 -2.21
CA THR A 162 10.58 -5.55 -2.59
C THR A 162 9.31 -6.25 -3.08
N ILE A 163 8.18 -5.99 -2.41
CA ILE A 163 6.86 -6.52 -2.79
C ILE A 163 6.49 -6.09 -4.22
N LEU A 164 6.77 -4.84 -4.60
CA LEU A 164 6.41 -4.33 -5.93
C LEU A 164 7.41 -4.72 -7.03
N GLN A 165 8.66 -5.02 -6.69
CA GLN A 165 9.75 -5.18 -7.66
C GLN A 165 9.95 -6.62 -8.15
N SER A 166 9.25 -7.58 -7.56
CA SER A 166 9.36 -8.99 -7.93
C SER A 166 8.44 -9.29 -9.13
N ASP A 167 8.82 -10.27 -9.95
CA ASP A 167 7.97 -10.85 -11.00
C ASP A 167 7.63 -12.27 -10.54
N ASP A 168 6.62 -12.35 -9.67
CA ASP A 168 6.28 -13.57 -8.94
C ASP A 168 5.26 -14.45 -9.68
N SER A 169 4.73 -13.99 -10.82
CA SER A 169 3.82 -14.75 -11.68
C SER A 169 3.68 -14.11 -13.07
N PRO A 170 3.21 -14.82 -14.10
CA PRO A 170 2.97 -14.22 -15.43
C PRO A 170 1.94 -13.07 -15.47
N ALA A 171 1.12 -12.92 -14.42
CA ALA A 171 0.15 -11.82 -14.28
C ALA A 171 0.70 -10.65 -13.43
N ASP A 172 1.88 -10.82 -12.86
CA ASP A 172 2.57 -9.84 -12.03
C ASP A 172 3.41 -8.91 -12.90
N VAL A 173 3.49 -7.65 -12.52
CA VAL A 173 4.24 -6.62 -13.23
C VAL A 173 5.26 -6.02 -12.29
N ALA A 174 6.53 -6.41 -12.46
CA ALA A 174 7.63 -5.82 -11.72
C ALA A 174 7.60 -4.28 -11.84
N THR A 175 7.34 -3.64 -10.71
CA THR A 175 7.05 -2.21 -10.58
C THR A 175 8.21 -1.54 -9.85
N PRO A 176 9.10 -0.82 -10.56
CA PRO A 176 10.35 -0.31 -10.00
C PRO A 176 10.14 0.93 -9.10
N VAL A 177 9.43 0.77 -7.99
CA VAL A 177 9.20 1.79 -6.98
C VAL A 177 10.03 1.46 -5.75
N GLN A 178 10.81 2.41 -5.27
CA GLN A 178 11.59 2.30 -4.04
C GLN A 178 11.02 3.27 -3.00
N PHE A 179 10.79 2.79 -1.79
CA PHE A 179 10.38 3.64 -0.67
C PHE A 179 11.57 3.85 0.26
N VAL A 180 11.81 5.09 0.64
CA VAL A 180 12.89 5.46 1.56
C VAL A 180 12.39 6.49 2.55
N ARG A 181 12.92 6.45 3.77
CA ARG A 181 12.46 7.32 4.84
C ARG A 181 12.99 8.75 4.65
N ASN A 182 12.10 9.73 4.84
CA ASN A 182 12.41 11.15 4.81
C ASN A 182 12.67 11.69 6.23
N GLY A 183 13.89 11.51 6.73
CA GLY A 183 14.29 11.95 8.06
C GLY A 183 13.94 10.97 9.20
N PRO A 184 14.21 11.31 10.48
CA PRO A 184 13.95 10.44 11.64
C PRO A 184 12.48 10.05 11.78
N VAL A 185 12.19 8.89 12.39
CA VAL A 185 10.83 8.56 12.84
C VAL A 185 10.39 9.60 13.87
N GLN A 186 9.27 10.27 13.61
CA GLN A 186 8.75 11.35 14.44
C GLN A 186 7.69 10.85 15.42
N VAL A 187 7.55 11.51 16.57
CA VAL A 187 6.42 11.28 17.48
C VAL A 187 5.25 12.15 17.03
N LEU A 188 4.06 11.55 16.91
CA LEU A 188 2.83 12.25 16.58
C LEU A 188 2.53 13.34 17.63
N PRO A 189 1.89 14.46 17.23
CA PRO A 189 1.46 15.49 18.16
C PRO A 189 0.59 14.93 19.30
N PRO A 190 0.69 15.47 20.53
CA PRO A 190 -0.05 14.96 21.70
C PRO A 190 -1.58 14.99 21.58
N ASN A 191 -2.14 15.77 20.64
CA ASN A 191 -3.57 15.85 20.37
C ASN A 191 -4.07 14.74 19.43
N VAL A 192 -3.19 13.91 18.88
CA VAL A 192 -3.55 12.72 18.12
C VAL A 192 -3.67 11.54 19.09
N PRO A 193 -4.83 10.90 19.23
CA PRO A 193 -4.99 9.81 20.18
C PRO A 193 -4.26 8.55 19.75
N ALA A 194 -3.88 7.72 20.72
CA ALA A 194 -3.27 6.40 20.49
C ALA A 194 -4.21 5.42 19.77
N THR A 195 -5.51 5.50 20.06
CA THR A 195 -6.56 4.66 19.49
C THR A 195 -7.49 5.57 18.70
N ILE A 196 -7.66 5.30 17.40
CA ILE A 196 -8.53 6.09 16.52
C ILE A 196 -9.94 5.51 16.57
N GLN A 197 -10.87 6.13 17.31
CA GLN A 197 -12.21 5.57 17.53
C GLN A 197 -13.36 6.39 16.96
N THR A 198 -13.12 7.65 16.65
CA THR A 198 -14.11 8.59 16.12
C THR A 198 -13.67 9.15 14.77
N GLU A 199 -14.60 9.79 14.05
CA GLU A 199 -14.25 10.56 12.86
C GLU A 199 -13.30 11.71 13.20
N ALA A 200 -13.54 12.40 14.32
CA ALA A 200 -12.65 13.44 14.81
C ALA A 200 -11.22 12.95 15.06
N ASP A 201 -11.04 11.75 15.62
CA ASP A 201 -9.71 11.15 15.84
C ASP A 201 -8.99 10.89 14.52
N LEU A 202 -9.71 10.33 13.54
CA LEU A 202 -9.15 10.04 12.22
C LEU A 202 -8.76 11.34 11.51
N LEU A 203 -9.60 12.37 11.56
CA LEU A 203 -9.27 13.69 11.01
C LEU A 203 -8.06 14.31 11.71
N ALA A 204 -7.96 14.21 13.04
CA ALA A 204 -6.80 14.68 13.79
C ALA A 204 -5.52 13.96 13.34
N LEU A 205 -5.58 12.64 13.14
CA LEU A 205 -4.47 11.83 12.65
C LEU A 205 -4.07 12.22 11.22
N LEU A 206 -5.02 12.29 10.29
CA LEU A 206 -4.76 12.61 8.88
C LEU A 206 -4.26 14.05 8.69
N ASN A 207 -4.61 14.96 9.60
CA ASN A 207 -4.13 16.35 9.61
C ASN A 207 -2.79 16.55 10.33
N ALA A 208 -2.23 15.52 10.98
CA ALA A 208 -0.95 15.59 11.69
C ALA A 208 0.29 15.68 10.75
N GLY A 209 0.07 15.83 9.44
CA GLY A 209 1.10 15.91 8.42
C GLY A 209 1.01 14.79 7.38
N SER A 210 1.86 14.81 6.37
CA SER A 210 1.97 13.70 5.41
C SER A 210 2.87 12.57 5.96
N GLY A 211 2.75 11.41 5.34
CA GLY A 211 3.52 10.21 5.66
C GLY A 211 2.68 9.07 6.22
N VAL A 212 3.39 8.05 6.67
CA VAL A 212 2.85 6.88 7.36
C VAL A 212 2.75 7.19 8.86
N LYS A 213 1.59 6.92 9.47
CA LYS A 213 1.34 7.22 10.88
C LYS A 213 0.94 5.96 11.62
N ILE A 214 1.76 5.56 12.59
CA ILE A 214 1.56 4.33 13.35
C ILE A 214 0.90 4.63 14.69
N VAL A 215 -0.27 4.03 14.89
CA VAL A 215 -1.10 4.17 16.09
C VAL A 215 -1.26 2.81 16.79
N GLU A 216 -1.79 2.82 18.01
CA GLU A 216 -1.93 1.61 18.81
C GLU A 216 -3.05 0.70 18.29
N ALA A 217 -4.16 1.32 17.86
CA ALA A 217 -5.30 0.65 17.25
C ALA A 217 -6.10 1.62 16.37
N ILE A 218 -6.73 1.07 15.32
CA ILE A 218 -7.69 1.77 14.46
C ILE A 218 -9.04 1.10 14.66
N ARG A 219 -10.04 1.90 15.02
CA ARG A 219 -11.45 1.50 15.21
C ARG A 219 -12.40 2.34 14.38
N TRP A 220 -11.87 3.32 13.66
CA TRP A 220 -12.62 4.17 12.76
C TRP A 220 -11.87 4.33 11.44
N CYS A 221 -12.49 3.86 10.35
CA CYS A 221 -12.03 4.07 8.98
C CYS A 221 -13.26 4.27 8.08
N GLY A 222 -13.74 5.50 8.00
CA GLY A 222 -15.03 5.84 7.38
C GLY A 222 -16.27 5.34 8.15
N GLY A 223 -16.08 4.90 9.40
CA GLY A 223 -17.11 4.33 10.27
C GLY A 223 -16.50 3.38 11.30
N PRO A 224 -17.27 2.96 12.32
CA PRO A 224 -16.78 2.08 13.37
C PRO A 224 -16.38 0.71 12.81
N GLY A 225 -15.32 0.10 13.37
CA GLY A 225 -14.84 -1.23 13.01
C GLY A 225 -14.00 -1.88 14.12
N GLY A 226 -14.07 -3.21 14.22
CA GLY A 226 -13.47 -3.99 15.29
C GLY A 226 -12.00 -4.41 15.08
N SER A 227 -11.54 -4.54 13.85
CA SER A 227 -10.27 -5.22 13.49
C SER A 227 -9.46 -4.50 12.40
N ILE A 228 -9.52 -3.16 12.36
CA ILE A 228 -8.83 -2.37 11.32
C ILE A 228 -7.33 -2.30 11.64
N ILE A 229 -6.50 -2.71 10.67
CA ILE A 229 -5.03 -2.70 10.78
C ILE A 229 -4.36 -1.69 9.83
N GLY A 230 -5.10 -1.21 8.81
CA GLY A 230 -4.70 -0.16 7.87
C GLY A 230 -5.87 0.75 7.53
N CYS A 231 -5.59 2.02 7.26
CA CYS A 231 -6.60 2.99 6.84
C CYS A 231 -5.99 4.15 6.05
N ALA A 232 -6.53 4.41 4.86
CA ALA A 232 -6.10 5.51 3.99
C ALA A 232 -7.27 6.05 3.16
N PRO A 233 -7.25 7.34 2.80
CA PRO A 233 -8.14 7.89 1.78
C PRO A 233 -7.83 7.31 0.40
N LEU A 234 -8.89 7.05 -0.37
CA LEU A 234 -8.83 6.68 -1.77
C LEU A 234 -8.52 7.93 -2.61
N GLY A 235 -7.26 8.09 -2.97
CA GLY A 235 -6.69 9.28 -3.57
C GLY A 235 -6.32 10.31 -2.50
N SER A 236 -5.02 10.58 -2.36
CA SER A 236 -4.52 11.73 -1.61
C SER A 236 -3.43 12.44 -2.41
N PRO A 237 -3.32 13.78 -2.39
CA PRO A 237 -2.22 14.49 -3.06
C PRO A 237 -0.83 14.20 -2.45
N THR A 238 -0.80 13.54 -1.30
CA THR A 238 0.43 13.18 -0.57
C THR A 238 0.28 11.78 0.03
N VAL A 239 1.38 11.17 0.48
CA VAL A 239 1.27 9.98 1.34
C VAL A 239 0.54 10.40 2.61
N ASN A 240 -0.58 9.77 2.92
CA ASN A 240 -1.37 10.03 4.10
C ASN A 240 -2.12 8.76 4.48
N LEU A 241 -1.50 7.92 5.30
CA LEU A 241 -2.07 6.65 5.71
C LEU A 241 -1.80 6.37 7.19
N ALA A 242 -2.67 5.56 7.78
CA ALA A 242 -2.57 5.06 9.14
C ALA A 242 -2.41 3.55 9.13
N ALA A 243 -1.60 3.03 10.03
CA ALA A 243 -1.46 1.59 10.26
C ALA A 243 -1.19 1.30 11.73
N VAL A 244 -1.34 0.03 12.13
CA VAL A 244 -0.92 -0.48 13.43
C VAL A 244 0.32 -1.35 13.26
N ARG A 245 1.11 -1.52 14.32
CA ARG A 245 2.17 -2.54 14.32
C ARG A 245 1.56 -3.93 14.13
N PHE A 246 2.16 -4.72 13.26
CA PHE A 246 1.67 -6.04 12.90
C PHE A 246 2.83 -7.06 12.85
N THR A 247 2.59 -8.27 12.36
CA THR A 247 3.66 -9.27 12.16
C THR A 247 4.72 -8.71 11.21
N ALA A 248 6.00 -8.82 11.59
CA ALA A 248 7.09 -8.09 10.95
C ALA A 248 7.17 -8.26 9.43
N ASN A 249 6.87 -9.46 8.90
CA ASN A 249 6.90 -9.79 7.48
C ASN A 249 5.66 -9.32 6.68
N GLN A 250 4.67 -8.69 7.34
CA GLN A 250 3.43 -8.24 6.70
C GLN A 250 3.22 -6.72 6.82
N GLU A 251 4.03 -6.02 7.61
CA GLU A 251 3.91 -4.56 7.75
C GLU A 251 4.20 -3.82 6.44
N GLY A 252 5.19 -4.26 5.68
CA GLY A 252 5.50 -3.71 4.37
C GLY A 252 4.32 -3.85 3.41
N LEU A 253 3.64 -4.99 3.44
CA LEU A 253 2.43 -5.25 2.67
C LEU A 253 1.29 -4.32 3.06
N ILE A 254 1.00 -4.18 4.35
CA ILE A 254 -0.05 -3.26 4.83
C ILE A 254 0.26 -1.83 4.38
N TRP A 255 1.50 -1.37 4.51
CA TRP A 255 1.86 0.00 4.14
C TRP A 255 1.78 0.25 2.64
N VAL A 256 2.21 -0.70 1.80
CA VAL A 256 2.13 -0.55 0.34
C VAL A 256 0.68 -0.66 -0.17
N HIS A 257 -0.15 -1.48 0.48
CA HIS A 257 -1.58 -1.55 0.23
C HIS A 257 -2.26 -0.19 0.49
N GLU A 258 -2.02 0.40 1.68
CA GLU A 258 -2.58 1.70 2.03
C GLU A 258 -2.00 2.85 1.18
N TYR A 259 -0.74 2.73 0.73
CA TYR A 259 -0.17 3.64 -0.27
C TYR A 259 -0.88 3.51 -1.61
N GLY A 260 -1.25 2.29 -2.02
CA GLY A 260 -2.06 2.03 -3.21
C GLY A 260 -3.39 2.79 -3.17
N HIS A 261 -4.06 2.85 -2.03
CA HIS A 261 -5.23 3.70 -1.85
C HIS A 261 -4.93 5.19 -2.04
N ASN A 262 -3.83 5.71 -1.48
CA ASN A 262 -3.43 7.10 -1.77
C ASN A 262 -3.17 7.34 -3.27
N ALA A 263 -2.69 6.33 -3.99
CA ALA A 263 -2.52 6.34 -5.45
C ALA A 263 -3.82 6.14 -6.24
N GLY A 264 -4.97 6.08 -5.55
CA GLY A 264 -6.30 5.97 -6.17
C GLY A 264 -6.74 4.55 -6.49
N LEU A 265 -6.01 3.53 -6.04
CA LEU A 265 -6.38 2.13 -6.25
C LEU A 265 -7.47 1.70 -5.25
N GLY A 266 -8.53 1.09 -5.77
CA GLY A 266 -9.47 0.33 -4.95
C GLY A 266 -8.92 -1.06 -4.61
N HIS A 267 -9.67 -1.83 -3.84
CA HIS A 267 -9.33 -3.23 -3.64
C HIS A 267 -9.49 -4.06 -4.92
N ARG A 268 -8.68 -5.11 -5.06
CA ARG A 268 -8.70 -6.07 -6.15
C ARG A 268 -9.06 -7.46 -5.62
N THR A 269 -10.00 -8.16 -6.25
CA THR A 269 -10.51 -9.47 -5.77
C THR A 269 -10.50 -10.60 -6.79
N ASP A 270 -10.14 -10.30 -8.04
CA ASP A 270 -9.93 -11.31 -9.08
C ASP A 270 -8.68 -12.16 -8.84
N ASP A 271 -7.75 -11.69 -8.00
CA ASP A 271 -6.54 -12.40 -7.62
C ASP A 271 -6.33 -12.33 -6.08
N PRO A 272 -6.38 -13.46 -5.35
CA PRO A 272 -6.14 -13.48 -3.91
C PRO A 272 -4.71 -13.09 -3.52
N ARG A 273 -3.77 -13.09 -4.47
CA ARG A 273 -2.38 -12.66 -4.27
C ARG A 273 -2.16 -11.18 -4.58
N ALA A 274 -3.21 -10.42 -4.93
CA ALA A 274 -3.06 -9.01 -5.23
C ALA A 274 -2.55 -8.23 -4.01
N VAL A 275 -1.62 -7.28 -4.22
CA VAL A 275 -1.25 -6.31 -3.17
C VAL A 275 -2.47 -5.56 -2.67
N MET A 276 -3.41 -5.23 -3.57
CA MET A 276 -4.67 -4.57 -3.26
C MET A 276 -5.78 -5.54 -2.81
N TYR A 277 -5.46 -6.80 -2.49
CA TYR A 277 -6.44 -7.71 -1.88
C TYR A 277 -6.82 -7.20 -0.48
N PRO A 278 -8.10 -7.26 -0.08
CA PRO A 278 -8.60 -6.64 1.16
C PRO A 278 -8.14 -7.27 2.47
N SER A 279 -7.63 -8.50 2.42
CA SER A 279 -6.97 -9.15 3.55
C SER A 279 -5.47 -9.17 3.34
N VAL A 280 -4.72 -9.45 4.40
CA VAL A 280 -3.26 -9.54 4.36
C VAL A 280 -2.83 -11.02 4.37
N GLY A 281 -1.95 -11.38 3.45
CA GLY A 281 -1.34 -12.70 3.32
C GLY A 281 0.12 -12.56 2.91
N VAL A 282 0.96 -13.51 3.30
CA VAL A 282 2.42 -13.43 3.03
C VAL A 282 2.78 -13.51 1.54
N ASP A 283 1.83 -13.92 0.72
CA ASP A 283 1.92 -14.10 -0.74
C ASP A 283 1.08 -13.08 -1.51
N HIS A 284 0.61 -12.00 -0.85
CA HIS A 284 -0.10 -10.90 -1.51
C HIS A 284 0.90 -9.93 -2.15
N ASN A 285 1.61 -10.41 -3.18
CA ASN A 285 2.72 -9.73 -3.83
C ASN A 285 2.52 -9.48 -5.33
N VAL A 286 1.29 -9.64 -5.85
CA VAL A 286 1.01 -9.46 -7.28
C VAL A 286 0.43 -8.07 -7.55
N VAL A 287 0.97 -7.40 -8.57
CA VAL A 287 0.40 -6.16 -9.13
C VAL A 287 0.17 -6.31 -10.63
N ASN A 288 -0.96 -5.82 -11.13
CA ASN A 288 -1.23 -5.77 -12.56
C ASN A 288 -0.69 -4.48 -13.21
N GLU A 289 -0.80 -4.36 -14.54
CA GLU A 289 -0.30 -3.20 -15.29
C GLU A 289 -0.92 -1.86 -14.85
N ALA A 290 -2.21 -1.84 -14.51
CA ALA A 290 -2.90 -0.64 -14.05
C ALA A 290 -2.46 -0.24 -12.62
N GLU A 291 -2.30 -1.20 -11.73
CA GLU A 291 -1.76 -0.99 -10.38
C GLU A 291 -0.31 -0.49 -10.45
N SER A 292 0.53 -1.11 -11.29
CA SER A 292 1.90 -0.69 -11.55
C SER A 292 1.98 0.77 -11.99
N ALA A 293 1.16 1.16 -12.98
CA ALA A 293 1.09 2.54 -13.45
C ALA A 293 0.67 3.53 -12.34
N SER A 294 -0.28 3.15 -11.48
CA SER A 294 -0.69 3.94 -10.32
C SER A 294 0.41 4.06 -9.27
N PHE A 295 1.14 2.99 -8.94
CA PHE A 295 2.29 3.05 -8.03
C PHE A 295 3.44 3.91 -8.59
N LEU A 296 3.70 3.82 -9.89
CA LEU A 296 4.69 4.67 -10.57
C LEU A 296 4.27 6.14 -10.64
N THR A 297 2.97 6.43 -10.71
CA THR A 297 2.44 7.81 -10.68
C THR A 297 2.43 8.36 -9.25
N GLY A 298 1.92 7.57 -8.31
CA GLY A 298 1.86 7.87 -6.89
C GLY A 298 0.58 8.50 -6.41
N PRO A 299 0.64 9.18 -5.23
CA PRO A 299 -0.54 9.76 -4.63
C PRO A 299 -1.26 10.72 -5.59
N VAL A 300 -2.56 10.53 -5.77
CA VAL A 300 -3.40 11.34 -6.66
C VAL A 300 -4.43 12.13 -5.86
N ALA A 301 -4.61 13.41 -6.16
CA ALA A 301 -5.65 14.20 -5.51
C ALA A 301 -7.04 13.77 -6.02
N ALA A 302 -7.84 13.11 -5.17
CA ALA A 302 -9.26 12.89 -5.43
C ALA A 302 -10.10 13.96 -4.72
N ARG A 303 -11.12 14.50 -5.39
CA ARG A 303 -12.11 15.38 -4.73
C ARG A 303 -13.01 14.52 -3.85
N GLY A 304 -13.20 14.92 -2.61
CA GLY A 304 -14.06 14.19 -1.67
C GLY A 304 -13.52 12.81 -1.28
N ALA A 305 -12.20 12.57 -1.44
CA ALA A 305 -11.52 11.29 -1.22
C ALA A 305 -12.08 10.51 -0.01
N PRO A 306 -12.93 9.50 -0.25
CA PRO A 306 -13.49 8.70 0.82
C PRO A 306 -12.39 7.84 1.41
N MET A 307 -12.58 7.40 2.65
CA MET A 307 -11.71 6.37 3.21
C MET A 307 -11.90 5.08 2.42
N ALA A 308 -10.78 4.46 2.04
CA ALA A 308 -10.82 3.10 1.54
C ALA A 308 -11.48 2.22 2.60
N SER A 309 -12.40 1.36 2.14
CA SER A 309 -13.12 0.46 3.02
C SER A 309 -13.25 -0.91 2.38
N SER A 310 -13.05 -1.96 3.18
CA SER A 310 -13.35 -3.34 2.81
C SER A 310 -14.82 -3.56 2.45
N CYS A 311 -15.70 -2.62 2.82
CA CYS A 311 -17.10 -2.64 2.44
C CYS A 311 -17.28 -2.50 0.91
N SER A 312 -16.44 -1.72 0.22
CA SER A 312 -16.49 -1.48 -1.25
C SER A 312 -16.48 -2.74 -2.13
N LEU A 313 -16.16 -3.89 -1.53
CA LEU A 313 -16.03 -5.19 -2.17
C LEU A 313 -17.36 -5.87 -2.45
N GLY A 314 -18.43 -5.48 -1.77
CA GLY A 314 -19.78 -5.95 -2.02
C GLY A 314 -19.91 -7.46 -2.29
N ALA A 315 -20.69 -7.82 -3.32
CA ALA A 315 -20.84 -9.19 -3.83
C ALA A 315 -19.61 -9.73 -4.60
N ALA A 316 -18.56 -8.94 -4.78
CA ALA A 316 -17.37 -9.33 -5.54
C ALA A 316 -16.44 -10.27 -4.76
N ILE A 317 -16.57 -10.34 -3.44
CA ILE A 317 -15.95 -11.40 -2.64
C ILE A 317 -16.95 -12.52 -2.47
N GLN A 318 -16.58 -13.70 -2.96
CA GLN A 318 -17.19 -14.94 -2.55
C GLN A 318 -16.49 -15.39 -1.25
N PRO A 319 -17.13 -15.25 -0.07
CA PRO A 319 -16.52 -15.76 1.15
C PRO A 319 -16.25 -17.27 1.03
N PRO A 320 -15.17 -17.79 1.64
CA PRO A 320 -14.98 -19.23 1.78
C PRO A 320 -16.24 -19.89 2.37
N GLN A 321 -16.57 -21.10 1.93
CA GLN A 321 -17.71 -21.83 2.49
C GLN A 321 -17.52 -22.11 4.00
N ASP A 322 -16.28 -22.36 4.42
CA ASP A 322 -15.95 -22.54 5.83
C ASP A 322 -15.68 -21.17 6.48
N VAL A 323 -16.56 -20.77 7.40
CA VAL A 323 -16.44 -19.53 8.18
C VAL A 323 -15.10 -19.42 8.92
N ARG A 324 -14.50 -20.56 9.30
CA ARG A 324 -13.20 -20.63 9.98
C ARG A 324 -12.10 -20.09 9.07
N ALA A 325 -12.10 -20.49 7.81
CA ALA A 325 -11.14 -20.00 6.81
C ALA A 325 -11.32 -18.49 6.52
N PHE A 326 -12.51 -17.95 6.72
CA PHE A 326 -12.79 -16.51 6.57
C PHE A 326 -12.29 -15.68 7.75
N VAL A 327 -12.49 -16.13 8.99
CA VAL A 327 -12.01 -15.41 10.19
C VAL A 327 -10.52 -15.62 10.45
N SER A 328 -9.89 -16.65 9.86
CA SER A 328 -8.43 -16.84 9.87
C SER A 328 -7.68 -15.93 8.88
N GLN A 329 -8.34 -14.89 8.37
CA GLN A 329 -7.73 -13.84 7.56
C GLN A 329 -7.80 -12.52 8.31
N HIS A 330 -6.72 -11.72 8.28
CA HIS A 330 -6.77 -10.36 8.80
C HIS A 330 -7.19 -9.39 7.70
N TRP A 331 -8.33 -8.74 7.90
CA TRP A 331 -8.94 -7.82 6.95
C TRP A 331 -8.42 -6.41 7.20
N ILE A 332 -7.69 -5.84 6.23
CA ILE A 332 -6.88 -4.63 6.43
C ILE A 332 -7.74 -3.47 6.97
N GLN A 333 -8.90 -3.28 6.36
CA GLN A 333 -9.86 -2.21 6.69
C GLN A 333 -11.08 -2.72 7.47
N GLY A 334 -10.95 -3.86 8.14
CA GLY A 334 -12.01 -4.55 8.87
C GLY A 334 -12.80 -5.55 8.03
N ILE A 335 -13.61 -6.39 8.69
CA ILE A 335 -14.34 -7.47 8.02
C ILE A 335 -15.40 -6.94 7.03
N PRO A 336 -15.47 -7.48 5.80
CA PRO A 336 -16.52 -7.12 4.84
C PRO A 336 -17.90 -7.62 5.31
N TYR A 337 -18.76 -6.69 5.75
CA TYR A 337 -20.11 -6.98 6.27
C TYR A 337 -20.94 -7.86 5.34
N GLN A 338 -20.98 -7.57 4.04
CA GLN A 338 -21.81 -8.33 3.09
C GLN A 338 -21.35 -9.78 2.95
N ALA A 339 -20.06 -10.07 3.08
CA ALA A 339 -19.55 -11.45 3.04
C ALA A 339 -19.83 -12.16 4.37
N ALA A 340 -19.53 -11.51 5.49
CA ALA A 340 -19.74 -12.09 6.82
C ALA A 340 -21.22 -12.33 7.16
N SER A 341 -22.12 -11.47 6.66
CA SER A 341 -23.56 -11.58 6.94
C SER A 341 -24.27 -12.70 6.17
N GLN A 342 -23.58 -13.38 5.24
CA GLN A 342 -24.08 -14.56 4.53
C GLN A 342 -24.00 -15.85 5.35
N TYR A 343 -23.13 -15.87 6.38
CA TYR A 343 -23.02 -17.02 7.28
C TYR A 343 -24.24 -17.16 8.17
N THR A 344 -24.47 -18.39 8.63
CA THR A 344 -25.67 -18.82 9.32
C THR A 344 -25.44 -19.01 10.81
N GLU A 345 -26.50 -19.35 11.54
CA GLU A 345 -26.39 -19.75 12.95
C GLU A 345 -25.52 -21.01 13.15
N GLU A 346 -25.50 -21.95 12.21
CA GLU A 346 -24.61 -23.12 12.31
C GLU A 346 -23.14 -22.71 12.24
N ASP A 347 -22.81 -21.75 11.37
CA ASP A 347 -21.46 -21.16 11.29
C ASP A 347 -21.10 -20.43 12.59
N ALA A 348 -22.06 -19.72 13.21
CA ALA A 348 -21.85 -19.10 14.50
C ALA A 348 -21.50 -20.12 15.60
N LYS A 349 -22.10 -21.32 15.60
CA LYS A 349 -21.72 -22.37 16.56
C LYS A 349 -20.25 -22.78 16.40
N LEU A 350 -19.78 -22.93 15.16
CA LEU A 350 -18.37 -23.25 14.88
C LEU A 350 -17.43 -22.16 15.40
N LEU A 351 -17.80 -20.89 15.26
CA LEU A 351 -17.02 -19.77 15.78
C LEU A 351 -17.07 -19.66 17.30
N LEU A 352 -18.20 -20.04 17.92
CA LEU A 352 -18.32 -20.10 19.38
C LEU A 352 -17.45 -21.19 19.99
N GLU A 353 -17.24 -22.34 19.32
CA GLU A 353 -16.25 -23.34 19.71
C GLU A 353 -14.85 -22.70 19.82
N TRP A 354 -14.44 -21.91 18.82
CA TRP A 354 -13.16 -21.20 18.84
C TRP A 354 -13.08 -20.11 19.90
N LEU A 355 -14.15 -19.36 20.13
CA LEU A 355 -14.18 -18.26 21.10
C LEU A 355 -14.21 -18.74 22.56
N VAL A 356 -14.95 -19.83 22.83
CA VAL A 356 -15.24 -20.29 24.19
C VAL A 356 -14.32 -21.43 24.60
N ASP A 357 -14.16 -22.44 23.75
CA ASP A 357 -13.49 -23.68 24.12
C ASP A 357 -11.98 -23.63 23.83
N GLU A 358 -11.56 -22.96 22.75
CA GLU A 358 -10.15 -22.93 22.30
C GLU A 358 -9.58 -21.53 22.00
N PRO A 359 -9.90 -20.46 22.76
CA PRO A 359 -9.52 -19.08 22.39
C PRO A 359 -8.01 -18.84 22.35
N GLU A 360 -7.21 -19.59 23.12
CA GLU A 360 -5.75 -19.47 23.08
C GLU A 360 -5.14 -19.96 21.75
N LYS A 361 -5.80 -20.90 21.06
CA LYS A 361 -5.32 -21.42 19.76
C LYS A 361 -5.61 -20.46 18.60
N HIS A 362 -6.52 -19.52 18.82
CA HIS A 362 -7.02 -18.59 17.81
C HIS A 362 -6.84 -17.13 18.27
N GLU A 363 -5.91 -16.88 19.19
CA GLU A 363 -5.80 -15.61 19.91
C GLU A 363 -5.63 -14.41 18.96
N GLU A 364 -4.83 -14.57 17.90
CA GLU A 364 -4.60 -13.53 16.90
C GLU A 364 -5.86 -13.17 16.09
N PHE A 365 -6.77 -14.14 15.90
CA PHE A 365 -8.01 -14.01 15.11
C PHE A 365 -9.25 -13.72 15.96
N LEU A 366 -9.10 -13.51 17.28
CA LEU A 366 -10.25 -13.21 18.14
C LEU A 366 -11.03 -11.96 17.70
N PRO A 367 -10.39 -10.84 17.27
CA PRO A 367 -11.13 -9.69 16.75
C PRO A 367 -11.98 -10.05 15.52
N GLU A 368 -11.48 -10.93 14.68
CA GLU A 368 -12.14 -11.40 13.47
C GLU A 368 -13.35 -12.28 13.80
N ILE A 369 -13.16 -13.22 14.73
CA ILE A 369 -14.19 -14.13 15.21
C ILE A 369 -15.38 -13.35 15.80
N VAL A 370 -15.12 -12.42 16.74
CA VAL A 370 -16.21 -11.70 17.43
C VAL A 370 -16.94 -10.72 16.52
N THR A 371 -16.23 -10.12 15.55
CA THR A 371 -16.85 -9.24 14.55
C THR A 371 -17.76 -10.02 13.61
N THR A 372 -17.30 -11.18 13.10
CA THR A 372 -18.14 -12.06 12.26
C THR A 372 -19.35 -12.58 13.03
N LEU A 373 -19.20 -12.98 14.30
CA LEU A 373 -20.35 -13.37 15.15
C LEU A 373 -21.39 -12.23 15.26
N GLY A 374 -20.93 -10.98 15.44
CA GLY A 374 -21.80 -9.81 15.45
C GLY A 374 -22.53 -9.58 14.12
N PHE A 375 -21.84 -9.77 12.99
CA PHE A 375 -22.43 -9.66 11.65
C PHE A 375 -23.36 -10.80 11.27
N ILE A 376 -23.13 -12.03 11.74
CA ILE A 376 -24.11 -13.11 11.64
C ILE A 376 -25.36 -12.70 12.42
N GLY A 377 -25.18 -12.21 13.64
CA GLY A 377 -26.23 -11.63 14.46
C GLY A 377 -27.24 -12.65 15.00
N SER A 378 -26.82 -13.90 15.21
CA SER A 378 -27.64 -14.89 15.91
C SER A 378 -27.62 -14.65 17.43
N GLU A 379 -28.78 -14.80 18.07
CA GLU A 379 -28.96 -14.62 19.51
C GLU A 379 -28.08 -15.57 20.33
N ILE A 380 -27.73 -16.76 19.80
CA ILE A 380 -26.90 -17.73 20.53
C ILE A 380 -25.52 -17.18 20.89
N ALA A 381 -25.04 -16.17 20.16
CA ALA A 381 -23.75 -15.53 20.38
C ALA A 381 -23.80 -14.40 21.43
N ALA A 382 -24.99 -13.93 21.83
CA ALA A 382 -25.12 -12.76 22.71
C ALA A 382 -24.44 -12.98 24.07
N GLN A 383 -24.82 -14.04 24.80
CA GLN A 383 -24.24 -14.33 26.11
C GLN A 383 -22.75 -14.72 26.02
N PRO A 384 -22.31 -15.61 25.10
CA PRO A 384 -20.89 -15.90 24.94
C PRO A 384 -20.01 -14.67 24.66
N LEU A 385 -20.50 -13.70 23.85
CA LEU A 385 -19.78 -12.45 23.62
C LEU A 385 -19.71 -11.57 24.86
N ILE A 386 -20.80 -11.48 25.65
CA ILE A 386 -20.81 -10.78 26.94
C ILE A 386 -19.79 -11.40 27.91
N ASP A 387 -19.82 -12.72 28.06
CA ASP A 387 -18.91 -13.47 28.93
C ASP A 387 -17.45 -13.28 28.49
N PHE A 388 -17.20 -13.33 27.18
CA PHE A 388 -15.89 -13.05 26.59
C PHE A 388 -15.37 -11.64 26.92
N VAL A 389 -16.24 -10.62 26.92
CA VAL A 389 -15.83 -9.26 27.31
C VAL A 389 -15.49 -9.19 28.80
N GLN A 390 -16.26 -9.87 29.64
CA GLN A 390 -16.12 -9.86 31.09
C GLN A 390 -14.95 -10.70 31.62
N GLN A 391 -14.44 -11.66 30.86
CA GLN A 391 -13.35 -12.53 31.30
C GLN A 391 -12.07 -11.74 31.68
N PRO A 392 -11.21 -12.26 32.57
CA PRO A 392 -10.00 -11.55 33.00
C PRO A 392 -8.84 -11.59 31.98
N ARG A 393 -8.96 -12.36 30.88
CA ARG A 393 -7.95 -12.40 29.80
C ARG A 393 -7.72 -10.99 29.23
N ALA A 394 -6.45 -10.64 29.03
CA ALA A 394 -6.03 -9.25 28.83
C ALA A 394 -4.77 -9.06 27.98
N SER A 395 -4.44 -10.04 27.13
CA SER A 395 -3.44 -9.82 26.06
C SER A 395 -3.90 -8.68 25.14
N ARG A 396 -2.98 -8.14 24.33
CA ARG A 396 -3.31 -7.09 23.36
C ARG A 396 -4.37 -7.56 22.36
N ALA A 397 -4.25 -8.77 21.82
CA ALA A 397 -5.22 -9.34 20.89
C ALA A 397 -6.60 -9.55 21.56
N THR A 398 -6.62 -10.10 22.78
CA THR A 398 -7.87 -10.24 23.54
C THR A 398 -8.52 -8.89 23.82
N PHE A 399 -7.76 -7.90 24.29
CA PHE A 399 -8.31 -6.55 24.54
C PHE A 399 -8.83 -5.91 23.24
N ASN A 400 -8.15 -6.18 22.13
CA ASN A 400 -8.62 -5.73 20.83
C ASN A 400 -9.96 -6.38 20.44
N ALA A 401 -10.09 -7.68 20.67
CA ALA A 401 -11.32 -8.42 20.46
C ALA A 401 -12.45 -7.95 21.39
N LYS A 402 -12.17 -7.60 22.66
CA LYS A 402 -13.20 -7.06 23.57
C LYS A 402 -13.81 -5.76 23.04
N ASN A 403 -12.98 -4.83 22.57
CA ASN A 403 -13.46 -3.63 21.91
C ASN A 403 -14.25 -3.95 20.63
N ALA A 404 -13.81 -4.94 19.84
CA ALA A 404 -14.51 -5.36 18.62
C ALA A 404 -15.91 -5.93 18.96
N ALA A 405 -15.98 -6.80 19.97
CA ALA A 405 -17.22 -7.35 20.49
C ALA A 405 -18.16 -6.24 20.99
N LEU A 406 -17.67 -5.23 21.71
CA LEU A 406 -18.50 -4.12 22.19
C LEU A 406 -19.10 -3.28 21.04
N ILE A 407 -18.36 -3.08 19.94
CA ILE A 407 -18.89 -2.44 18.73
C ILE A 407 -19.95 -3.36 18.08
N HIS A 408 -19.59 -4.61 17.83
CA HIS A 408 -20.38 -5.52 16.99
C HIS A 408 -21.49 -6.28 17.74
N LEU A 409 -21.57 -6.19 19.07
CA LEU A 409 -22.80 -6.48 19.81
C LEU A 409 -23.94 -5.57 19.35
N GLY A 410 -23.64 -4.35 18.90
CA GLY A 410 -24.60 -3.48 18.23
C GLY A 410 -25.21 -4.12 16.98
N ASP A 411 -24.36 -4.68 16.12
CA ASP A 411 -24.82 -5.38 14.91
C ASP A 411 -25.67 -6.61 15.24
N LEU A 412 -25.28 -7.36 16.27
CA LEU A 412 -26.05 -8.49 16.79
C LEU A 412 -27.42 -8.03 17.29
N ILE A 413 -27.51 -6.97 18.09
CA ILE A 413 -28.77 -6.41 18.62
C ILE A 413 -29.69 -5.94 17.49
N ASN A 414 -29.10 -5.37 16.43
CA ASN A 414 -29.87 -4.92 15.26
C ASN A 414 -30.63 -6.08 14.63
N LYS A 415 -29.94 -7.22 14.39
CA LYS A 415 -30.50 -8.42 13.76
C LYS A 415 -31.37 -9.28 14.66
N SER A 416 -30.90 -9.59 15.86
CA SER A 416 -31.56 -10.53 16.79
C SER A 416 -32.62 -9.87 17.68
N GLY A 417 -32.41 -8.59 18.04
CA GLY A 417 -33.17 -7.93 19.10
C GLY A 417 -32.73 -8.30 20.52
N SER A 418 -31.53 -8.86 20.72
CA SER A 418 -31.03 -9.26 22.04
C SER A 418 -31.09 -8.13 23.09
N GLN A 419 -31.99 -8.26 24.07
CA GLN A 419 -32.06 -7.31 25.18
C GLN A 419 -30.86 -7.44 26.11
N ALA A 420 -30.36 -8.67 26.34
CA ALA A 420 -29.21 -8.91 27.22
C ALA A 420 -27.95 -8.20 26.70
N ALA A 421 -27.69 -8.27 25.38
CA ALA A 421 -26.60 -7.53 24.76
C ALA A 421 -26.81 -6.01 24.86
N LEU A 422 -28.02 -5.51 24.60
CA LEU A 422 -28.34 -4.08 24.69
C LEU A 422 -28.12 -3.53 26.09
N ASP A 423 -28.62 -4.22 27.12
CA ASP A 423 -28.44 -3.84 28.52
C ASP A 423 -26.95 -3.85 28.90
N PHE A 424 -26.20 -4.84 28.42
CA PHE A 424 -24.77 -4.95 28.68
C PHE A 424 -23.98 -3.78 28.07
N ILE A 425 -24.12 -3.50 26.76
CA ILE A 425 -23.38 -2.38 26.14
C ILE A 425 -23.85 -1.02 26.66
N THR A 426 -25.13 -0.88 27.02
CA THR A 426 -25.65 0.31 27.71
C THR A 426 -24.92 0.53 29.02
N ARG A 427 -24.76 -0.53 29.83
CA ARG A 427 -24.05 -0.47 31.10
C ARG A 427 -22.58 -0.13 30.88
N VAL A 428 -21.88 -0.76 29.94
CA VAL A 428 -20.46 -0.45 29.68
C VAL A 428 -20.26 1.00 29.22
N ALA A 429 -21.16 1.55 28.39
CA ALA A 429 -21.07 2.92 27.93
C ALA A 429 -21.37 3.97 29.03
N THR A 430 -22.26 3.64 29.98
CA THR A 430 -22.78 4.59 30.99
C THR A 430 -22.14 4.46 32.38
N ASP A 431 -21.64 3.28 32.74
CA ASP A 431 -21.03 2.98 34.03
C ASP A 431 -19.49 2.97 33.92
N ARG A 432 -18.89 4.08 34.35
CA ARG A 432 -17.43 4.27 34.36
C ARG A 432 -16.68 3.21 35.16
N GLU A 433 -17.26 2.73 36.27
CA GLU A 433 -16.59 1.74 37.11
C GLU A 433 -16.66 0.35 36.48
N MET A 434 -17.77 0.02 35.80
CA MET A 434 -17.85 -1.19 34.97
C MET A 434 -16.76 -1.20 33.89
N ALA A 435 -16.60 -0.10 33.15
CA ALA A 435 -15.57 0.01 32.11
C ALA A 435 -14.15 -0.16 32.68
N LYS A 436 -13.87 0.40 33.87
CA LYS A 436 -12.60 0.21 34.58
C LYS A 436 -12.38 -1.24 35.01
N GLN A 437 -13.40 -1.92 35.52
CA GLN A 437 -13.30 -3.32 35.90
C GLN A 437 -12.93 -4.19 34.69
N LEU A 438 -13.49 -3.91 33.51
CA LEU A 438 -13.15 -4.63 32.28
C LEU A 438 -11.71 -4.36 31.78
N ALA A 439 -11.15 -3.18 32.10
CA ALA A 439 -9.82 -2.76 31.65
C ALA A 439 -8.68 -3.04 32.63
N VAL A 440 -8.97 -3.39 33.90
CA VAL A 440 -7.96 -3.44 34.98
C VAL A 440 -6.81 -4.39 34.69
N HIS A 441 -7.11 -5.59 34.18
CA HIS A 441 -6.08 -6.58 33.86
C HIS A 441 -5.19 -6.13 32.69
N ARG A 442 -5.77 -5.46 31.68
CA ARG A 442 -5.00 -4.93 30.55
C ARG A 442 -4.09 -3.80 30.98
N SER A 443 -4.53 -2.92 31.89
CA SER A 443 -3.71 -1.80 32.36
C SER A 443 -2.42 -2.24 33.03
N ALA A 444 -2.44 -3.34 33.80
CA ALA A 444 -1.25 -3.88 34.43
C ALA A 444 -0.25 -4.43 33.40
N ILE A 445 -0.74 -5.18 32.41
CA ILE A 445 0.09 -5.75 31.34
C ILE A 445 0.65 -4.64 30.44
N ALA A 446 -0.17 -3.67 30.04
CA ALA A 446 0.23 -2.55 29.19
C ALA A 446 1.34 -1.71 29.84
N ALA A 447 1.30 -1.52 31.16
CA ALA A 447 2.37 -0.82 31.89
C ALA A 447 3.70 -1.58 31.83
N ALA A 448 3.66 -2.91 31.95
CA ALA A 448 4.86 -3.75 31.85
C ALA A 448 5.43 -3.76 30.42
N GLU A 449 4.57 -3.93 29.40
CA GLU A 449 4.96 -3.88 27.98
C GLU A 449 5.59 -2.51 27.63
N ALA A 450 4.98 -1.42 28.07
CA ALA A 450 5.48 -0.07 27.83
C ALA A 450 6.85 0.17 28.47
N ALA A 451 7.07 -0.34 29.70
CA ALA A 451 8.35 -0.26 30.38
C ALA A 451 9.45 -1.03 29.63
N VAL A 452 9.15 -2.21 29.10
CA VAL A 452 10.10 -3.01 28.29
C VAL A 452 10.43 -2.30 26.97
N ALA A 453 9.43 -1.72 26.32
CA ALA A 453 9.59 -1.07 25.03
C ALA A 453 10.13 0.37 25.10
N GLY A 454 10.21 0.98 26.29
CA GLY A 454 10.65 2.36 26.47
C GLY A 454 9.66 3.38 25.87
N ILE A 455 8.37 3.12 25.98
CA ILE A 455 7.28 3.94 25.42
C ILE A 455 6.29 4.36 26.50
N ASP A 456 5.37 5.28 26.17
CA ASP A 456 4.35 5.74 27.12
C ASP A 456 3.37 4.61 27.47
N ALA A 457 3.13 4.42 28.76
CA ALA A 457 2.16 3.43 29.24
C ALA A 457 0.72 3.95 29.12
N ARG A 458 -0.18 3.10 28.62
CA ARG A 458 -1.62 3.33 28.74
C ARG A 458 -2.06 3.14 30.19
N ASN A 459 -2.78 4.11 30.72
CA ASN A 459 -3.34 4.03 32.07
C ASN A 459 -4.75 3.42 32.06
N LEU A 460 -5.23 3.01 33.24
CA LEU A 460 -6.55 2.40 33.41
C LEU A 460 -7.68 3.27 32.87
N GLU A 461 -7.62 4.58 33.10
CA GLU A 461 -8.67 5.51 32.66
C GLU A 461 -8.76 5.57 31.13
N SER A 462 -7.64 5.58 30.40
CA SER A 462 -7.65 5.62 28.94
C SER A 462 -8.08 4.31 28.31
N LEU A 463 -7.77 3.17 28.92
CA LEU A 463 -8.24 1.85 28.46
C LEU A 463 -9.73 1.65 28.76
N ALA A 464 -10.22 2.12 29.92
CA ALA A 464 -11.64 2.08 30.25
C ALA A 464 -12.47 3.01 29.35
N ALA A 465 -11.97 4.21 29.08
CA ALA A 465 -12.60 5.12 28.13
C ALA A 465 -12.70 4.50 26.72
N GLU A 466 -11.67 3.78 26.29
CA GLU A 466 -11.65 3.09 24.99
C GLU A 466 -12.78 2.06 24.87
N LEU A 467 -12.94 1.19 25.88
CA LEU A 467 -14.04 0.21 25.92
C LEU A 467 -15.42 0.90 25.93
N ALA A 468 -15.58 1.97 26.71
CA ALA A 468 -16.83 2.70 26.79
C ALA A 468 -17.19 3.41 25.47
N VAL A 469 -16.20 3.93 24.73
CA VAL A 469 -16.40 4.49 23.38
C VAL A 469 -16.82 3.40 22.40
N SER A 470 -16.19 2.22 22.44
CA SER A 470 -16.59 1.06 21.62
C SER A 470 -18.04 0.64 21.89
N ALA A 471 -18.45 0.57 23.16
CA ALA A 471 -19.84 0.29 23.54
C ALA A 471 -20.82 1.40 23.10
N THR A 472 -20.37 2.67 23.09
CA THR A 472 -21.14 3.81 22.60
C THR A 472 -21.44 3.67 21.09
N PHE A 473 -20.48 3.23 20.28
CA PHE A 473 -20.74 2.91 18.87
C PHE A 473 -21.56 1.62 18.70
N GLY A 474 -21.42 0.63 19.58
CA GLY A 474 -22.33 -0.50 19.62
C GLY A 474 -23.80 -0.09 19.82
N LEU A 475 -24.07 0.89 20.70
CA LEU A 475 -25.42 1.45 20.86
C LEU A 475 -25.92 2.08 19.56
N ALA A 476 -25.06 2.76 18.79
CA ALA A 476 -25.46 3.33 17.50
C ALA A 476 -25.81 2.25 16.47
N LEU A 477 -25.00 1.20 16.37
CA LEU A 477 -25.21 0.11 15.42
C LEU A 477 -26.44 -0.74 15.76
N ALA A 478 -26.85 -0.80 17.03
CA ALA A 478 -28.09 -1.45 17.46
C ALA A 478 -29.35 -0.89 16.78
N GLY A 479 -29.33 0.38 16.34
CA GLY A 479 -30.43 1.00 15.60
C GLY A 479 -31.76 1.08 16.36
N LYS A 480 -31.75 0.99 17.70
CA LYS A 480 -32.95 1.04 18.54
C LYS A 480 -33.19 2.47 19.04
N ALA A 481 -34.47 2.82 19.20
CA ALA A 481 -34.86 4.13 19.76
C ALA A 481 -34.36 4.33 21.21
N GLU A 482 -34.28 3.24 21.98
CA GLU A 482 -33.74 3.25 23.35
C GLU A 482 -32.25 3.60 23.38
N SER A 483 -31.49 3.11 22.39
CA SER A 483 -30.08 3.46 22.21
C SER A 483 -29.91 4.96 21.92
N GLU A 484 -30.74 5.56 21.06
CA GLU A 484 -30.71 7.01 20.78
C GLU A 484 -30.91 7.84 22.06
N GLY A 485 -31.88 7.45 22.90
CA GLY A 485 -32.11 8.09 24.19
C GLY A 485 -30.89 8.00 25.12
N THR A 486 -30.25 6.85 25.16
CA THR A 486 -29.01 6.62 25.93
C THR A 486 -27.85 7.49 25.42
N LEU A 487 -27.65 7.54 24.10
CA LEU A 487 -26.62 8.37 23.45
C LEU A 487 -26.81 9.85 23.74
N MET A 488 -28.04 10.36 23.67
CA MET A 488 -28.37 11.74 24.07
C MET A 488 -28.09 12.00 25.56
N GLY A 489 -28.33 11.00 26.42
CA GLY A 489 -28.01 11.06 27.84
C GLY A 489 -26.51 11.16 28.10
N LEU A 490 -25.71 10.36 27.39
CA LEU A 490 -24.24 10.34 27.52
C LEU A 490 -23.60 11.70 27.23
N MET A 491 -24.08 12.45 26.24
CA MET A 491 -23.59 13.80 25.92
C MET A 491 -23.66 14.76 27.12
N LYS A 492 -24.68 14.58 27.98
CA LYS A 492 -24.96 15.45 29.13
C LYS A 492 -24.48 14.86 30.45
N ASN A 493 -24.06 13.60 30.47
CA ASN A 493 -23.72 12.90 31.70
C ASN A 493 -22.42 13.45 32.30
N ALA A 494 -22.48 14.01 33.51
CA ALA A 494 -21.32 14.58 34.18
C ALA A 494 -20.23 13.55 34.51
N THR A 495 -20.60 12.28 34.74
CA THR A 495 -19.68 11.22 35.16
C THR A 495 -19.09 10.41 34.00
N ALA A 496 -19.65 10.53 32.80
CA ALA A 496 -19.14 9.88 31.59
C ALA A 496 -17.73 10.38 31.24
N PHE A 497 -16.92 9.49 30.64
CA PHE A 497 -15.61 9.86 30.12
C PHE A 497 -15.73 11.00 29.09
N PRO A 498 -14.78 11.96 29.04
CA PRO A 498 -14.79 13.00 28.02
C PRO A 498 -14.85 12.44 26.58
N ALA A 499 -14.09 11.38 26.28
CA ALA A 499 -14.10 10.73 24.97
C ALA A 499 -15.47 10.13 24.62
N VAL A 500 -16.19 9.57 25.60
CA VAL A 500 -17.55 9.04 25.41
C VAL A 500 -18.53 10.15 25.04
N LYS A 501 -18.38 11.36 25.59
CA LYS A 501 -19.26 12.50 25.24
C LYS A 501 -19.09 12.91 23.79
N VAL A 502 -17.85 12.96 23.31
CA VAL A 502 -17.52 13.26 21.91
C VAL A 502 -18.07 12.16 21.01
N ALA A 503 -17.75 10.90 21.32
CA ALA A 503 -18.24 9.75 20.56
C ALA A 503 -19.77 9.67 20.52
N ALA A 504 -20.46 9.99 21.62
CA ALA A 504 -21.92 9.96 21.69
C ALA A 504 -22.59 10.89 20.65
N MET A 505 -21.97 12.04 20.32
CA MET A 505 -22.46 12.96 19.30
C MET A 505 -22.47 12.32 17.92
N GLU A 506 -21.34 11.73 17.51
CA GLU A 506 -21.21 11.01 16.24
C GLU A 506 -22.09 9.75 16.21
N ALA A 507 -22.09 9.00 17.31
CA ALA A 507 -22.89 7.80 17.49
C ALA A 507 -24.40 8.07 17.38
N ALA A 508 -24.90 9.21 17.88
CA ALA A 508 -26.32 9.56 17.75
C ALA A 508 -26.73 9.79 16.29
N VAL A 509 -25.89 10.47 15.50
CA VAL A 509 -26.10 10.65 14.05
C VAL A 509 -26.09 9.30 13.33
N LEU A 510 -25.11 8.45 13.66
CA LEU A 510 -25.02 7.09 13.13
C LEU A 510 -26.26 6.26 13.49
N SER A 511 -26.73 6.31 14.74
CA SER A 511 -27.92 5.59 15.20
C SER A 511 -29.17 5.95 14.41
N GLN A 512 -29.36 7.26 14.16
CA GLN A 512 -30.49 7.74 13.35
C GLN A 512 -30.37 7.22 11.90
N LYS A 513 -29.17 7.22 11.31
CA LYS A 513 -28.92 6.67 9.98
C LYS A 513 -29.23 5.16 9.95
N MET A 514 -28.71 4.42 10.92
CA MET A 514 -28.91 2.98 11.07
C MET A 514 -30.40 2.61 11.18
N ARG A 515 -31.15 3.34 12.02
CA ARG A 515 -32.59 3.13 12.20
C ARG A 515 -33.42 3.50 10.97
N SER A 516 -33.05 4.57 10.27
CA SER A 516 -33.83 5.06 9.11
C SER A 516 -33.55 4.29 7.82
N GLN A 517 -32.32 3.80 7.63
CA GLN A 517 -31.89 3.14 6.40
C GLN A 517 -31.84 1.61 6.53
N GLY A 518 -31.72 1.09 7.76
CA GLY A 518 -31.40 -0.30 8.03
C GLY A 518 -29.90 -0.58 7.92
N GLN A 519 -29.48 -1.69 8.55
CA GLN A 519 -28.07 -2.10 8.65
C GLN A 519 -27.44 -2.43 7.31
N GLU A 520 -28.14 -3.19 6.47
CA GLU A 520 -27.65 -3.54 5.13
C GLU A 520 -27.40 -2.30 4.28
N THR A 521 -28.35 -1.37 4.21
CA THR A 521 -28.20 -0.11 3.48
C THR A 521 -27.06 0.75 4.05
N TYR A 522 -26.90 0.80 5.37
CA TYR A 522 -25.80 1.54 5.99
C TYR A 522 -24.43 1.02 5.53
N TYR A 523 -24.22 -0.30 5.61
CA TYR A 523 -22.97 -0.91 5.17
C TYR A 523 -22.78 -0.79 3.67
N SER A 524 -23.82 -1.00 2.85
CA SER A 524 -23.78 -0.80 1.39
C SER A 524 -23.44 0.64 1.00
N ALA A 525 -23.99 1.65 1.68
CA ALA A 525 -23.66 3.05 1.43
C ALA A 525 -22.22 3.40 1.83
N LYS A 526 -21.67 2.74 2.85
CA LYS A 526 -20.23 2.83 3.19
C LYS A 526 -19.37 2.28 2.04
N CYS A 527 -19.88 1.35 1.24
CA CYS A 527 -19.24 0.82 0.04
C CYS A 527 -19.24 1.81 -1.14
N GLU A 528 -20.41 2.41 -1.41
CA GLU A 528 -20.67 3.18 -2.64
C GLU A 528 -20.20 4.64 -2.57
N GLY A 529 -20.00 5.17 -1.36
CA GLY A 529 -19.53 6.55 -1.13
C GLY A 529 -18.20 6.90 -1.81
N GLY A 530 -17.49 5.90 -2.37
CA GLY A 530 -16.29 6.06 -3.19
C GLY A 530 -16.47 6.27 -4.68
N GLN A 531 -17.67 6.13 -5.23
CA GLN A 531 -17.87 6.20 -6.69
C GLN A 531 -18.78 7.34 -7.18
N GLN A 532 -19.45 8.08 -6.29
CA GLN A 532 -20.53 9.02 -6.69
C GLN A 532 -20.33 10.50 -6.33
N GLN A 533 -19.11 11.02 -6.18
CA GLN A 533 -18.89 12.47 -6.03
C GLN A 533 -17.87 13.06 -7.01
#